data_AF-A0A5J5ERT0-F1
#
_entry.id   AF-A0A5J5ERT0-F1
#
_cell.length_a   1.000
_cell.length_b   1.000
_cell.length_c   1.000
_cell.angle_alpha   90.00
_cell.angle_beta   90.00
_cell.angle_gamma   90.00
#
_symmetry.space_group_name_H-M   'P 1'
#
loop_
_entity.id
_entity.type
_entity.pdbx_description
1 polymer ?
#
loop_
_entity_poly.entity_id
_entity_poly.type
_entity_poly.pdbx_seq_one_letter_code
_entity_poly.pdbx_strand_id
1 'polypeptide(L)'
;MTNRIDPVRREASPEPAPQGVYDIIAPEGGIPAGCTNTVPYSFGITTHDGAPPARGAPLGEICEHQIGMTMKLNSGILLDGQGRIGSIVANRQFQFDGPPAQHGAIYTGGWSVCDDNTLALGPSKQFYKCLSGDFYNLYDQAIGGQCVPTTIMVVKLRGC
;
A
#
# COMPACT_ATOMS: atom_id res chain seq x y z
N MET A 1 -27.31 -59.29 25.40
CA MET A 1 -27.79 -58.08 24.70
C MET A 1 -26.66 -57.08 24.68
N THR A 2 -25.83 -57.09 23.64
CA THR A 2 -24.68 -56.19 23.50
C THR A 2 -25.05 -55.09 22.51
N ASN A 3 -25.28 -53.89 23.02
CA ASN A 3 -25.59 -52.72 22.19
C ASN A 3 -24.28 -52.18 21.61
N ARG A 4 -24.03 -52.39 20.31
CA ARG A 4 -22.99 -51.67 19.58
C ARG A 4 -23.51 -50.27 19.28
N ILE A 5 -22.81 -49.26 19.80
CA ILE A 5 -23.02 -47.87 19.40
C ILE A 5 -21.97 -47.60 18.32
N ASP A 6 -22.42 -47.43 17.08
CA ASP A 6 -21.54 -46.99 15.99
C ASP A 6 -21.13 -45.53 16.21
N PRO A 7 -19.83 -45.18 16.06
CA PRO A 7 -19.39 -43.81 16.23
C PRO A 7 -19.88 -42.96 15.06
N VAL A 8 -20.64 -41.91 15.37
CA VAL A 8 -21.01 -40.86 14.42
C VAL A 8 -19.73 -40.25 13.83
N ARG A 9 -19.47 -40.49 12.54
CA ARG A 9 -18.45 -39.74 11.79
C ARG A 9 -18.87 -38.27 11.78
N ARG A 10 -18.09 -37.41 12.46
CA ARG A 10 -18.16 -35.97 12.24
C ARG A 10 -17.53 -35.69 10.88
N GLU A 11 -18.35 -35.38 9.87
CA GLU A 11 -17.83 -34.80 8.64
C GLU A 11 -17.35 -33.38 8.96
N ALA A 12 -16.10 -33.08 8.61
CA ALA A 12 -15.54 -31.74 8.79
C ALA A 12 -16.27 -30.77 7.87
N SER A 13 -16.75 -29.65 8.42
CA SER A 13 -17.27 -28.55 7.62
C SER A 13 -16.15 -28.01 6.72
N PRO A 14 -16.40 -27.72 5.43
CA PRO A 14 -15.35 -27.19 4.56
C PRO A 14 -14.86 -25.84 5.11
N GLU A 15 -13.54 -25.71 5.22
CA GLU A 15 -12.91 -24.43 5.55
C GLU A 15 -13.20 -23.41 4.43
N PRO A 16 -13.47 -22.14 4.76
CA PRO A 16 -13.70 -21.12 3.75
C PRO A 16 -12.43 -20.96 2.89
N ALA A 17 -12.63 -20.93 1.56
CA ALA A 17 -11.54 -20.71 0.62
C ALA A 17 -10.88 -19.33 0.85
N PRO A 18 -9.56 -19.20 0.64
CA PRO A 18 -8.86 -17.93 0.79
C PRO A 18 -9.47 -16.85 -0.11
N GLN A 19 -9.78 -15.69 0.48
CA GLN A 19 -10.56 -14.62 -0.17
C GLN A 19 -9.70 -13.47 -0.73
N GLY A 20 -8.37 -13.61 -0.75
CA GLY A 20 -7.48 -12.53 -1.15
C GLY A 20 -7.51 -12.22 -2.64
N VAL A 21 -7.02 -11.02 -2.99
CA VAL A 21 -6.96 -10.52 -4.37
C VAL A 21 -5.60 -10.84 -5.01
N TYR A 22 -5.62 -11.58 -6.12
CA TYR A 22 -4.41 -11.97 -6.87
C TYR A 22 -4.17 -11.11 -8.12
N ASP A 23 -5.21 -10.45 -8.62
CA ASP A 23 -5.10 -9.60 -9.80
C ASP A 23 -4.32 -8.32 -9.50
N ILE A 24 -3.65 -7.79 -10.52
CA ILE A 24 -3.07 -6.44 -10.50
C ILE A 24 -4.15 -5.48 -10.97
N ILE A 25 -4.72 -4.73 -10.04
CA ILE A 25 -5.78 -3.75 -10.30
C ILE A 25 -5.18 -2.37 -10.11
N ALA A 26 -5.18 -1.57 -11.18
CA ALA A 26 -4.69 -0.19 -11.19
C ALA A 26 -5.85 0.78 -11.47
N PRO A 27 -5.81 2.02 -10.96
CA PRO A 27 -6.75 3.04 -11.37
C PRO A 27 -6.64 3.34 -12.88
N GLU A 28 -7.75 3.77 -13.48
CA GLU A 28 -7.75 4.29 -14.85
C GLU A 28 -6.94 5.60 -14.95
N GLY A 29 -6.52 5.97 -16.16
CA GLY A 29 -5.80 7.22 -16.44
C GLY A 29 -4.28 7.09 -16.54
N GLY A 30 -3.72 5.91 -16.24
CA GLY A 30 -2.30 5.61 -16.47
C GLY A 30 -1.35 6.32 -15.49
N ILE A 31 -0.08 6.39 -15.85
CA ILE A 31 1.00 6.95 -15.02
C ILE A 31 1.19 8.44 -15.38
N PRO A 32 1.39 9.35 -14.41
CA PRO A 32 1.59 10.77 -14.70
C PRO A 32 2.92 11.02 -15.42
N ALA A 33 3.00 12.13 -16.17
CA ALA A 33 4.24 12.55 -16.81
C ALA A 33 5.35 12.77 -15.76
N GLY A 34 6.56 12.30 -16.06
CA GLY A 34 7.71 12.37 -15.14
C GLY A 34 7.72 11.29 -14.06
N CYS A 35 6.86 10.26 -14.16
CA CYS A 35 6.83 9.14 -13.23
C CYS A 35 7.21 7.81 -13.89
N THR A 36 7.79 6.89 -13.11
CA THR A 36 8.13 5.52 -13.51
C THR A 36 7.49 4.52 -12.55
N ASN A 37 7.00 3.41 -13.09
CA ASN A 37 6.41 2.33 -12.29
C ASN A 37 7.41 1.26 -11.85
N THR A 38 8.70 1.46 -12.14
CA THR A 38 9.79 0.59 -11.73
C THR A 38 11.00 1.44 -11.37
N VAL A 39 11.60 1.17 -10.21
CA VAL A 39 12.86 1.77 -9.79
C VAL A 39 13.85 0.68 -9.36
N PRO A 40 15.16 0.83 -9.64
CA PRO A 40 16.15 -0.20 -9.34
C PRO A 40 16.63 -0.20 -7.87
N TYR A 41 16.06 0.66 -7.02
CA TYR A 41 16.46 0.85 -5.63
C TYR A 41 15.28 0.68 -4.68
N SER A 42 15.58 0.29 -3.44
CA SER A 42 14.63 0.36 -2.35
C SER A 42 14.56 1.78 -1.79
N PHE A 43 13.41 2.17 -1.26
CA PHE A 43 13.18 3.51 -0.72
C PHE A 43 12.31 3.49 0.53
N GLY A 44 12.35 4.57 1.29
CA GLY A 44 11.39 4.83 2.34
C GLY A 44 10.26 5.74 1.87
N ILE A 45 9.18 5.79 2.64
CA ILE A 45 8.10 6.77 2.43
C ILE A 45 7.88 7.66 3.65
N THR A 46 7.59 8.93 3.41
CA THR A 46 7.12 9.89 4.42
C THR A 46 5.90 10.64 3.89
N THR A 47 5.21 11.37 4.76
CA THR A 47 4.08 12.22 4.34
C THR A 47 4.49 13.68 4.39
N HIS A 48 4.11 14.46 3.39
CA HIS A 48 4.36 15.89 3.35
C HIS A 48 3.06 16.67 3.18
N ASP A 49 2.81 17.58 4.12
CA ASP A 49 1.64 18.45 4.12
C ASP A 49 2.01 19.76 3.40
N GLY A 50 1.44 19.97 2.22
CA GLY A 50 1.70 21.13 1.38
C GLY A 50 2.05 20.77 -0.06
N ALA A 51 2.51 21.76 -0.82
CA ALA A 51 2.97 21.53 -2.19
C ALA A 51 4.17 20.57 -2.19
N PRO A 52 4.25 19.64 -3.16
CA PRO A 52 5.43 18.79 -3.31
C PRO A 52 6.67 19.64 -3.60
N PRO A 53 7.88 19.11 -3.37
CA PRO A 53 9.11 19.77 -3.77
C PRO A 53 9.12 20.14 -5.25
N ALA A 54 9.92 21.14 -5.60
CA ALA A 54 10.17 21.45 -7.01
C ALA A 54 10.72 20.21 -7.73
N ARG A 55 10.32 20.03 -9.00
CA ARG A 55 10.84 18.96 -9.87
C ARG A 55 12.36 18.97 -9.86
N GLY A 56 12.97 17.79 -9.68
CA GLY A 56 14.42 17.63 -9.64
C GLY A 56 15.08 18.02 -8.32
N ALA A 57 14.32 18.33 -7.26
CA ALA A 57 14.87 18.48 -5.92
C ALA A 57 15.59 17.19 -5.49
N PRO A 58 16.71 17.27 -4.74
CA PRO A 58 17.37 16.09 -4.22
C PRO A 58 16.41 15.24 -3.37
N LEU A 59 16.54 13.92 -3.49
CA LEU A 59 15.79 12.99 -2.67
C LEU A 59 16.20 13.16 -1.20
N GLY A 60 15.22 13.35 -0.31
CA GLY A 60 15.49 13.40 1.12
C GLY A 60 16.11 12.07 1.60
N GLU A 61 17.00 12.12 2.59
CA GLU A 61 17.63 10.93 3.15
C GLU A 61 17.09 10.64 4.56
N ILE A 62 16.92 9.36 4.91
CA ILE A 62 16.58 8.91 6.25
C ILE A 62 17.44 7.70 6.63
N CYS A 63 17.83 7.59 7.91
CA CYS A 63 18.51 6.42 8.40
C CYS A 63 17.57 5.20 8.36
N GLU A 64 18.04 4.08 7.85
CA GLU A 64 17.21 2.89 7.63
C GLU A 64 16.54 2.40 8.93
N HIS A 65 17.22 2.50 10.07
CA HIS A 65 16.65 2.12 11.37
C HIS A 65 15.56 3.08 11.90
N GLN A 66 15.40 4.27 11.29
CA GLN A 66 14.40 5.27 11.68
C GLN A 66 13.10 5.14 10.89
N ILE A 67 13.07 4.32 9.84
CA ILE A 67 11.86 4.09 9.06
C ILE A 67 11.24 2.74 9.40
N GLY A 68 9.92 2.72 9.58
CA GLY A 68 9.21 1.49 9.91
C GLY A 68 9.12 0.49 8.75
N MET A 69 9.26 0.95 7.50
CA MET A 69 9.04 0.12 6.32
C MET A 69 9.90 0.56 5.13
N THR A 70 10.59 -0.39 4.52
CA THR A 70 11.32 -0.25 3.25
C THR A 70 10.44 -0.70 2.09
N MET A 71 10.47 0.02 0.97
CA MET A 71 9.64 -0.22 -0.20
C MET A 71 10.46 -0.66 -1.42
N LYS A 72 9.84 -1.50 -2.25
CA LYS A 72 10.28 -1.82 -3.62
C LYS A 72 9.12 -1.57 -4.57
N LEU A 73 9.43 -0.98 -5.72
CA LEU A 73 8.45 -0.74 -6.78
C LEU A 73 8.92 -1.41 -8.07
N ASN A 74 8.13 -2.36 -8.56
CA ASN A 74 8.38 -3.05 -9.81
C ASN A 74 7.07 -3.21 -10.61
N SER A 75 7.08 -2.78 -11.87
CA SER A 75 5.95 -2.92 -12.79
C SER A 75 4.61 -2.43 -12.22
N GLY A 76 4.66 -1.37 -11.40
CA GLY A 76 3.48 -0.77 -10.76
C GLY A 76 3.02 -1.46 -9.48
N ILE A 77 3.72 -2.50 -9.01
CA ILE A 77 3.46 -3.21 -7.76
C ILE A 77 4.41 -2.65 -6.69
N LEU A 78 3.82 -2.12 -5.61
CA LEU A 78 4.55 -1.64 -4.45
C LEU A 78 4.59 -2.74 -3.39
N LEU A 79 5.78 -3.10 -2.93
CA LEU A 79 6.00 -4.11 -1.90
C LEU A 79 6.75 -3.52 -0.72
N ASP A 80 6.40 -3.92 0.49
CA ASP A 80 7.22 -3.60 1.67
C ASP A 80 8.39 -4.59 1.86
N GLY A 81 9.20 -4.37 2.91
CA GLY A 81 10.34 -5.21 3.27
C GLY A 81 9.98 -6.65 3.64
N GLN A 82 8.72 -6.93 3.94
CA GLN A 82 8.19 -8.26 4.22
C GLN A 82 7.57 -8.92 2.97
N GLY A 83 7.57 -8.24 1.83
CA GLY A 83 6.98 -8.73 0.58
C GLY A 83 5.45 -8.57 0.52
N ARG A 84 4.86 -7.80 1.44
CA ARG A 84 3.42 -7.50 1.44
C ARG A 84 3.11 -6.48 0.36
N ILE A 85 1.92 -6.59 -0.23
CA ILE A 85 1.45 -5.73 -1.32
C ILE A 85 0.86 -4.45 -0.74
N GLY A 86 1.44 -3.31 -1.13
CA GLY A 86 0.86 -1.99 -0.91
C GLY A 86 -0.38 -1.81 -1.77
N SER A 87 -1.54 -1.70 -1.13
CA SER A 87 -2.84 -1.70 -1.78
C SER A 87 -3.77 -0.62 -1.21
N ILE A 88 -4.73 -0.18 -2.02
CA ILE A 88 -5.91 0.52 -1.53
C ILE A 88 -7.02 -0.50 -1.32
N VAL A 89 -7.56 -0.56 -0.11
CA VAL A 89 -8.63 -1.48 0.26
C VAL A 89 -10.02 -0.85 0.17
N ALA A 90 -11.08 -1.64 0.38
CA ALA A 90 -12.47 -1.24 0.20
C ALA A 90 -12.88 0.04 0.96
N ASN A 91 -12.30 0.30 2.14
CA ASN A 91 -12.52 1.52 2.91
C ASN A 91 -11.60 2.69 2.49
N ARG A 92 -10.91 2.58 1.35
CA ARG A 92 -9.98 3.56 0.74
C ARG A 92 -8.63 3.69 1.43
N GLN A 93 -8.37 2.90 2.46
CA GLN A 93 -7.11 2.95 3.19
C GLN A 93 -5.97 2.39 2.35
N PHE A 94 -4.82 3.06 2.39
CA PHE A 94 -3.55 2.52 1.93
C PHE A 94 -2.93 1.65 3.02
N GLN A 95 -2.67 0.39 2.69
CA GLN A 95 -2.12 -0.60 3.63
C GLN A 95 -1.32 -1.69 2.93
N PHE A 96 -0.61 -2.50 3.72
CA PHE A 96 0.22 -3.60 3.24
C PHE A 96 -0.28 -4.93 3.79
N ASP A 97 -0.61 -5.86 2.90
CA ASP A 97 -1.06 -7.22 3.24
C ASP A 97 -0.58 -8.24 2.19
N GLY A 98 -0.67 -9.54 2.49
CA GLY A 98 -0.45 -10.60 1.52
C GLY A 98 1.02 -10.93 1.20
N PRO A 99 1.27 -11.61 0.06
CA PRO A 99 0.31 -12.01 -0.98
C PRO A 99 -0.58 -13.21 -0.59
N PRO A 100 -1.84 -13.31 -1.09
CA PRO A 100 -2.57 -12.32 -1.91
C PRO A 100 -2.92 -11.06 -1.12
N ALA A 101 -3.20 -9.95 -1.82
CA ALA A 101 -3.65 -8.72 -1.14
C ALA A 101 -4.96 -8.97 -0.37
N GLN A 102 -5.27 -8.09 0.59
CA GLN A 102 -6.47 -8.22 1.41
C GLN A 102 -7.72 -8.42 0.56
N HIS A 103 -8.65 -9.24 1.05
CA HIS A 103 -9.99 -9.32 0.47
C HIS A 103 -10.61 -7.93 0.30
N GLY A 104 -11.19 -7.67 -0.88
CA GLY A 104 -11.79 -6.39 -1.22
C GLY A 104 -10.79 -5.28 -1.52
N ALA A 105 -9.51 -5.59 -1.77
CA ALA A 105 -8.57 -4.63 -2.33
C ALA A 105 -9.09 -4.09 -3.66
N ILE A 106 -9.20 -2.76 -3.76
CA ILE A 106 -9.69 -2.08 -4.97
C ILE A 106 -8.53 -1.73 -5.91
N TYR A 107 -7.34 -1.47 -5.37
CA TYR A 107 -6.11 -1.28 -6.15
C TYR A 107 -4.97 -2.06 -5.51
N THR A 108 -4.33 -2.92 -6.30
CA THR A 108 -3.16 -3.73 -5.93
C THR A 108 -1.93 -3.37 -6.76
N GLY A 109 -2.08 -2.44 -7.71
CA GLY A 109 -1.02 -1.88 -8.52
C GLY A 109 -1.36 -0.47 -9.03
N GLY A 110 -0.62 -0.02 -10.04
CA GLY A 110 -0.73 1.34 -10.56
C GLY A 110 0.13 2.37 -9.82
N TRP A 111 1.07 1.90 -9.00
CA TRP A 111 2.01 2.76 -8.29
C TRP A 111 3.12 3.29 -9.20
N SER A 112 3.56 4.52 -8.97
CA SER A 112 4.73 5.08 -9.66
C SER A 112 5.50 6.07 -8.78
N VAL A 113 6.81 6.18 -9.01
CA VAL A 113 7.67 7.20 -8.39
C VAL A 113 7.94 8.30 -9.40
N CYS A 114 7.83 9.55 -8.97
CA CYS A 114 7.90 10.73 -9.82
C CYS A 114 9.17 11.56 -9.63
N ASP A 115 9.48 12.39 -10.62
CA ASP A 115 10.65 13.30 -10.66
C ASP A 115 10.64 14.45 -9.65
N ASP A 116 9.54 14.64 -8.93
CA ASP A 116 9.38 15.51 -7.76
C ASP A 116 9.43 14.72 -6.44
N ASN A 117 9.93 13.49 -6.49
CA ASN A 117 10.05 12.56 -5.37
C ASN A 117 8.72 12.13 -4.75
N THR A 118 7.59 12.33 -5.42
CA THR A 118 6.29 11.84 -4.95
C THR A 118 6.05 10.39 -5.38
N LEU A 119 5.29 9.66 -4.56
CA LEU A 119 4.63 8.43 -4.94
C LEU A 119 3.26 8.78 -5.52
N ALA A 120 2.91 8.21 -6.67
CA ALA A 120 1.62 8.37 -7.32
C ALA A 120 0.87 7.03 -7.42
N LEU A 121 -0.45 7.11 -7.46
CA LEU A 121 -1.36 5.99 -7.69
C LEU A 121 -2.26 6.33 -8.88
N GLY A 122 -2.11 5.57 -9.98
CA GLY A 122 -2.68 5.95 -11.27
C GLY A 122 -2.27 7.39 -11.61
N PRO A 123 -3.20 8.26 -12.05
CA PRO A 123 -2.89 9.63 -12.45
C PRO A 123 -2.72 10.61 -11.27
N SER A 124 -2.94 10.18 -10.02
CA SER A 124 -2.98 11.05 -8.85
C SER A 124 -1.71 10.97 -8.00
N LYS A 125 -1.27 12.13 -7.50
CA LYS A 125 -0.26 12.28 -6.44
C LYS A 125 -0.86 12.68 -5.08
N GLN A 126 -2.18 12.90 -5.05
CA GLN A 126 -2.89 13.39 -3.88
C GLN A 126 -3.34 12.21 -3.02
N PHE A 127 -2.99 12.28 -1.73
CA PHE A 127 -3.45 11.35 -0.69
C PHE A 127 -4.07 12.14 0.47
N TYR A 128 -4.61 11.43 1.44
CA TYR A 128 -5.24 12.04 2.60
C TYR A 128 -4.79 11.34 3.88
N LYS A 129 -4.48 12.14 4.90
CA LYS A 129 -4.30 11.66 6.28
C LYS A 129 -5.59 11.88 7.04
N CYS A 130 -6.19 10.83 7.56
CA CYS A 130 -7.38 10.93 8.40
C CYS A 130 -7.08 10.39 9.80
N LEU A 131 -7.36 11.20 10.82
CA LEU A 131 -7.16 10.83 12.22
C LEU A 131 -8.08 9.65 12.59
N SER A 132 -7.53 8.64 13.25
CA SER A 132 -8.21 7.45 13.73
C SER A 132 -7.66 7.08 15.10
N GLY A 133 -8.29 7.59 16.17
CA GLY A 133 -7.71 7.54 17.51
C GLY A 133 -6.53 8.51 17.60
N ASP A 134 -5.36 8.01 17.98
CA ASP A 134 -4.15 8.82 18.22
C ASP A 134 -3.19 8.87 17.02
N PHE A 135 -3.54 8.23 15.89
CA PHE A 135 -2.69 8.16 14.71
C PHE A 135 -3.46 8.42 13.42
N TYR A 136 -2.72 8.80 12.37
CA TYR A 136 -3.27 9.05 11.04
C TYR A 136 -3.12 7.82 10.15
N ASN A 137 -4.23 7.43 9.52
CA ASN A 137 -4.21 6.48 8.41
C ASN A 137 -4.13 7.23 7.08
N LEU A 138 -3.53 6.60 6.07
CA LEU A 138 -3.42 7.13 4.72
C LEU A 138 -4.53 6.59 3.82
N TYR A 139 -5.05 7.45 2.94
CA TYR A 139 -6.13 7.13 2.02
C TYR A 139 -5.87 7.74 0.66
N ASP A 140 -6.39 7.11 -0.38
CA ASP A 140 -6.34 7.64 -1.75
C ASP A 140 -7.41 8.72 -2.03
N GLN A 141 -8.41 8.83 -1.15
CA GLN A 141 -9.40 9.91 -1.15
C GLN A 141 -9.81 10.29 0.28
N ALA A 142 -10.36 11.49 0.46
CA ALA A 142 -10.92 11.89 1.74
C ALA A 142 -12.15 11.03 2.09
N ILE A 143 -12.14 10.43 3.28
CA ILE A 143 -13.25 9.60 3.80
C ILE A 143 -14.10 10.30 4.87
N GLY A 144 -13.76 11.55 5.21
CA GLY A 144 -14.44 12.32 6.24
C GLY A 144 -13.84 13.72 6.42
N GLY A 145 -14.52 14.57 7.20
CA GLY A 145 -14.13 15.97 7.41
C GLY A 145 -12.83 16.16 8.21
N GLN A 146 -12.36 15.12 8.91
CA GLN A 146 -11.09 15.11 9.64
C GLN A 146 -9.87 14.84 8.75
N CYS A 147 -10.09 14.55 7.47
CA CYS A 147 -9.01 14.23 6.53
C CYS A 147 -8.33 15.50 6.03
N VAL A 148 -6.99 15.51 6.09
CA VAL A 148 -6.17 16.58 5.52
C VAL A 148 -5.45 16.09 4.26
N PRO A 149 -5.40 16.89 3.18
CA PRO A 149 -4.63 16.56 1.99
C PRO A 149 -3.13 16.40 2.33
N THR A 150 -2.49 15.38 1.76
CA THR A 150 -1.05 15.13 1.89
C THR A 150 -0.49 14.56 0.59
N THR A 151 0.83 14.54 0.48
CA THR A 151 1.54 13.77 -0.54
C THR A 151 2.40 12.70 0.13
N ILE A 152 2.61 11.57 -0.54
CA ILE A 152 3.56 10.56 -0.09
C ILE A 152 4.88 10.84 -0.78
N MET A 153 5.91 11.10 0.01
CA MET A 153 7.26 11.40 -0.46
C MET A 153 8.11 10.15 -0.39
N VAL A 154 8.86 9.91 -1.45
CA VAL A 154 9.93 8.92 -1.51
C VAL A 154 11.17 9.51 -0.83
N VAL A 155 11.85 8.72 -0.02
CA VAL A 155 13.11 9.08 0.62
C VAL A 155 14.16 7.99 0.40
N LYS A 156 15.42 8.41 0.26
CA LYS A 156 16.57 7.52 0.17
C LYS A 156 16.87 6.93 1.54
N LEU A 157 17.08 5.63 1.56
CA LEU A 157 17.57 4.93 2.74
C LEU A 157 19.09 5.04 2.81
N ARG A 158 19.60 5.40 4.00
CA ARG A 158 21.03 5.46 4.28
C ARG A 158 21.39 4.56 5.45
N GLY A 159 22.50 3.86 5.32
CA GLY A 159 23.15 3.19 6.44
C GLY A 159 23.67 4.20 7.47
N CYS A 160 23.05 4.16 8.64
CA CYS A 160 23.46 4.78 9.88
C CYS A 160 23.42 3.64 10.92
#